data_AF-A0A9D6FPN6-F1
#
_entry.id   AF-A0A9D6FPN6-F1
#
_cell.length_a   1.000
_cell.length_b   1.000
_cell.length_c   1.000
_cell.angle_alpha   90.00
_cell.angle_beta   90.00
_cell.angle_gamma   90.00
#
_symmetry.space_group_name_H-M   'P 1'
#
loop_
_entity.id
_entity.type
_entity.pdbx_description
1 polymer ?
#
loop_
_entity_poly.entity_id
_entity_poly.type
_entity_poly.pdbx_seq_one_letter_code
_entity_poly.pdbx_strand_id
1 'polypeptide(L)'
;MAIGILGKKLGMTQVYDPSGERVPVTVIEAGPCDVIRFKTQEADGYEAVIMGFGSAKEKRTPKPQLGEYKKAAVAPRRFVREFKIKSQEERNSYAQGQPVKVDRFSAGECVDVTGTTIGKGFQGGVRRWNWRGGDETHGSMTHRRPGSIGASSFPSRVFPGHHMPGHMGHRVRTVENVEVVDVMVDKNLLIVKGQVPGPRNEYLVIEKALKRPRRKERIEQVAKKLKAKARVKKQ
;
A
#
# COMPACT_ATOMS: atom_id res chain seq x y z
N MET A 1 1.71 14.08 -6.47
CA MET A 1 1.61 12.62 -6.42
C MET A 1 0.53 12.33 -7.43
N ALA A 2 0.73 11.37 -8.32
CA ALA A 2 -0.35 11.03 -9.23
C ALA A 2 -1.51 10.45 -8.41
N ILE A 3 -2.73 10.82 -8.80
CA ILE A 3 -3.95 10.31 -8.16
C ILE A 3 -3.98 8.79 -8.27
N GLY A 4 -4.11 8.13 -7.11
CA GLY A 4 -4.16 6.69 -7.01
C GLY A 4 -5.55 6.10 -7.29
N ILE A 5 -5.74 4.85 -6.88
CA ILE A 5 -7.05 4.18 -6.87
C ILE A 5 -7.25 3.47 -5.53
N LEU A 6 -8.50 3.34 -5.12
CA LEU A 6 -8.87 2.54 -3.97
C LEU A 6 -9.28 1.14 -4.43
N GLY A 7 -9.00 0.15 -3.60
CA GLY A 7 -9.33 -1.22 -3.94
C GLY A 7 -9.51 -2.12 -2.74
N LYS A 8 -9.74 -3.40 -3.04
CA LYS A 8 -9.98 -4.46 -2.06
C LYS A 8 -9.14 -5.69 -2.42
N LYS A 9 -8.41 -6.21 -1.44
CA LYS A 9 -7.61 -7.42 -1.61
C LYS A 9 -8.53 -8.64 -1.80
N LEU A 10 -8.61 -9.22 -2.99
CA LEU A 10 -9.45 -10.40 -3.23
C LEU A 10 -8.75 -11.69 -2.82
N GLY A 11 -7.43 -11.78 -2.97
CA GLY A 11 -6.68 -12.99 -2.66
C GLY A 11 -5.32 -13.04 -3.36
N MET A 12 -4.62 -14.16 -3.20
CA MET A 12 -3.37 -14.45 -3.90
C MET A 12 -3.55 -15.64 -4.82
N THR A 13 -2.88 -15.60 -5.97
CA THR A 13 -2.80 -16.71 -6.93
C THR A 13 -1.39 -16.72 -7.54
N GLN A 14 -1.18 -17.54 -8.55
CA GLN A 14 0.04 -17.60 -9.33
C GLN A 14 -0.28 -17.44 -10.82
N VAL A 15 0.64 -16.82 -11.54
CA VAL A 15 0.63 -16.74 -13.01
C VAL A 15 1.98 -17.21 -13.52
N TYR A 16 2.04 -17.64 -14.78
CA TYR A 16 3.28 -17.98 -15.44
C TYR A 16 3.68 -16.84 -16.37
N ASP A 17 4.91 -16.37 -16.22
CA ASP A 17 5.47 -15.40 -17.16
C ASP A 17 5.74 -16.06 -18.52
N PRO A 18 5.91 -15.29 -19.60
CA PRO A 18 6.24 -15.83 -20.93
C PRO A 18 7.49 -16.73 -20.96
N SER A 19 8.38 -16.59 -19.98
CA SER A 19 9.59 -17.42 -19.81
C SER A 19 9.31 -18.76 -19.11
N GLY A 20 8.07 -19.03 -18.69
CA GLY A 20 7.69 -20.22 -17.94
C GLY A 20 7.94 -20.15 -16.42
N GLU A 21 8.38 -19.00 -15.89
CA GLU A 21 8.60 -18.82 -14.45
C GLU A 21 7.26 -18.60 -13.72
N ARG A 22 7.11 -19.24 -12.55
CA ARG A 22 5.94 -19.07 -11.69
C ARG A 22 6.07 -17.80 -10.85
N VAL A 23 5.19 -16.83 -11.09
CA VAL A 23 5.14 -15.57 -10.34
C VAL A 23 3.96 -15.57 -9.37
N PRO A 24 4.20 -15.38 -8.06
CA PRO A 24 3.12 -15.19 -7.10
C PRO A 24 2.52 -13.79 -7.28
N VAL A 25 1.19 -13.69 -7.36
CA VAL A 25 0.47 -12.44 -7.57
C VAL A 25 -0.66 -12.26 -6.56
N THR A 26 -0.94 -11.01 -6.21
CA THR A 26 -2.14 -10.62 -5.47
C THR A 26 -3.14 -10.02 -6.44
N VAL A 27 -4.39 -10.50 -6.36
CA VAL A 27 -5.51 -9.95 -7.12
C VAL A 27 -6.21 -8.90 -6.28
N ILE A 28 -6.32 -7.69 -6.81
CA ILE A 28 -6.98 -6.55 -6.18
C ILE A 28 -8.16 -6.12 -7.05
N GLU A 29 -9.33 -6.03 -6.45
CA GLU A 29 -10.48 -5.34 -7.05
C GLU A 29 -10.25 -3.84 -6.88
N ALA A 30 -10.04 -3.10 -7.96
CA ALA A 30 -9.76 -1.68 -7.92
C ALA A 30 -10.82 -0.94 -8.76
N GLY A 31 -11.80 -0.32 -8.09
CA GLY A 31 -12.78 0.55 -8.75
C GLY A 31 -14.15 -0.07 -9.07
N PRO A 32 -15.05 0.72 -9.70
CA PRO A 32 -14.89 2.17 -9.95
C PRO A 32 -14.84 2.97 -8.63
N CYS A 33 -13.94 3.95 -8.57
CA CYS A 33 -13.78 4.85 -7.43
C CYS A 33 -14.32 6.24 -7.79
N ASP A 34 -15.36 6.72 -7.11
CA ASP A 34 -15.97 8.00 -7.45
C ASP A 34 -15.27 9.16 -6.73
N VAL A 35 -15.12 10.27 -7.44
CA VAL A 35 -14.65 11.53 -6.85
C VAL A 35 -15.78 12.21 -6.07
N ILE A 36 -15.62 12.34 -4.75
CA ILE A 36 -16.65 12.89 -3.86
C ILE A 36 -16.48 14.39 -3.71
N ARG A 37 -15.28 14.85 -3.36
CA ARG A 37 -15.00 16.25 -3.04
C ARG A 37 -13.56 16.60 -3.35
N PHE A 38 -13.33 17.86 -3.71
CA PHE A 38 -12.01 18.46 -3.81
C PHE A 38 -11.72 19.32 -2.57
N LYS A 39 -10.47 19.31 -2.14
CA LYS A 39 -9.90 20.28 -1.21
C LYS A 39 -9.06 21.28 -1.97
N THR A 40 -9.20 22.55 -1.62
CA THR A 40 -8.50 23.65 -2.29
C THR A 40 -7.54 24.34 -1.33
N GLN A 41 -6.50 24.98 -1.90
CA GLN A 41 -5.51 25.69 -1.09
C GLN A 41 -6.12 26.83 -0.27
N GLU A 42 -7.11 27.54 -0.82
CA GLU A 42 -7.78 28.66 -0.15
C GLU A 42 -8.63 28.24 1.04
N ALA A 43 -9.35 27.11 0.94
CA ALA A 43 -10.27 26.67 1.98
C ALA A 43 -9.62 25.72 3.00
N ASP A 44 -8.75 24.82 2.55
CA ASP A 44 -8.22 23.71 3.34
C ASP A 44 -6.69 23.81 3.57
N GLY A 45 -6.00 24.76 2.93
CA GLY A 45 -4.55 24.97 3.07
C GLY A 45 -3.69 24.02 2.21
N TYR A 46 -4.30 23.11 1.45
CA TYR A 46 -3.60 22.21 0.52
C TYR A 46 -4.58 21.64 -0.53
N GLU A 47 -4.03 21.10 -1.62
CA GLU A 47 -4.83 20.49 -2.68
C GLU A 47 -4.93 18.97 -2.55
N ALA A 48 -6.14 18.44 -2.59
CA ALA A 48 -6.39 17.01 -2.56
C ALA A 48 -7.74 16.63 -3.18
N VAL A 49 -7.83 15.36 -3.59
CA VAL A 49 -9.07 14.74 -4.04
C VAL A 49 -9.50 13.67 -3.04
N ILE A 50 -10.77 13.73 -2.65
CA ILE A 50 -11.41 12.71 -1.83
C ILE A 50 -12.15 11.75 -2.76
N MET A 51 -11.76 10.48 -2.73
CA MET A 51 -12.40 9.42 -3.51
C MET A 51 -13.04 8.37 -2.62
N GLY A 52 -14.10 7.76 -3.14
CA GLY A 52 -14.86 6.70 -2.47
C GLY A 52 -14.88 5.40 -3.26
N PHE A 53 -14.79 4.28 -2.55
CA PHE A 53 -14.86 2.93 -3.09
C PHE A 53 -15.81 2.03 -2.29
N GLY A 54 -16.40 1.05 -2.97
CA GLY A 54 -17.34 0.08 -2.42
C GLY A 54 -18.72 0.68 -2.16
N SER A 55 -19.76 -0.15 -2.17
CA SER A 55 -21.13 0.28 -1.92
C SER A 55 -21.46 0.34 -0.42
N ALA A 56 -22.07 1.43 0.03
CA ALA A 56 -22.72 1.53 1.34
C ALA A 56 -24.23 1.78 1.18
N LYS A 57 -25.03 1.23 2.11
CA LYS A 57 -26.48 1.47 2.13
C LYS A 57 -26.76 2.82 2.78
N GLU A 58 -27.62 3.65 2.19
CA GLU A 58 -27.99 4.97 2.73
C GLU A 58 -28.43 4.91 4.19
N LYS A 59 -29.25 3.92 4.56
CA LYS A 59 -29.71 3.72 5.96
C LYS A 59 -28.58 3.54 6.97
N ARG A 60 -27.39 3.09 6.53
CA ARG A 60 -26.21 2.87 7.39
C ARG A 60 -25.20 4.02 7.29
N THR A 61 -25.46 5.02 6.47
CA THR A 61 -24.58 6.16 6.28
C THR A 61 -25.05 7.33 7.14
N PRO A 62 -24.16 7.96 7.93
CA PRO A 62 -24.53 9.09 8.78
C PRO A 62 -24.95 10.30 7.93
N LYS A 63 -25.93 11.07 8.42
CA LYS A 63 -26.54 12.21 7.70
C LYS A 63 -25.53 13.22 7.13
N PRO A 64 -24.44 13.60 7.84
CA PRO A 64 -23.45 14.53 7.29
C PRO A 64 -22.77 14.00 6.02
N GLN A 65 -22.37 12.71 6.01
CA GLN A 65 -21.75 12.08 4.85
C GLN A 65 -22.73 11.98 3.67
N LEU A 66 -24.02 11.67 3.95
CA LEU A 66 -25.05 11.69 2.92
C LEU A 66 -25.19 13.06 2.25
N GLY A 67 -25.04 14.15 3.00
CA GLY A 67 -25.03 15.51 2.44
C GLY A 67 -23.88 15.72 1.44
N GLU A 68 -22.69 15.20 1.75
CA GLU A 68 -21.53 15.29 0.84
C GLU A 68 -21.74 14.45 -0.44
N TYR A 69 -22.23 13.22 -0.29
CA TYR A 69 -22.52 12.35 -1.42
C TYR A 69 -23.59 12.92 -2.36
N LYS A 70 -24.64 13.54 -1.80
CA LYS A 70 -25.70 14.22 -2.57
C LYS A 70 -25.16 15.42 -3.36
N LYS A 71 -24.27 16.23 -2.76
CA LYS A 71 -23.61 17.34 -3.47
C LYS A 71 -22.77 16.85 -4.65
N ALA A 72 -22.14 15.69 -4.50
CA ALA A 72 -21.34 15.06 -5.54
C ALA A 72 -22.16 14.29 -6.59
N ALA A 73 -23.48 14.14 -6.39
CA ALA A 73 -24.34 13.24 -7.16
C ALA A 73 -23.84 11.77 -7.20
N VAL A 74 -23.24 11.30 -6.11
CA VAL A 74 -22.61 9.97 -5.99
C VAL A 74 -23.36 9.12 -4.97
N ALA A 75 -23.47 7.81 -5.22
CA ALA A 75 -24.03 6.87 -4.25
C ALA A 75 -23.11 6.71 -3.01
N PRO A 76 -23.64 6.44 -1.80
CA PRO A 76 -22.81 6.32 -0.61
C PRO A 76 -21.72 5.26 -0.76
N ARG A 77 -20.47 5.65 -0.46
CA ARG A 77 -19.31 4.77 -0.54
C ARG A 77 -18.86 4.28 0.84
N ARG A 78 -18.32 3.06 0.91
CA ARG A 78 -17.93 2.43 2.18
C ARG A 78 -16.53 2.81 2.64
N PHE A 79 -15.61 2.99 1.69
CA PHE A 79 -14.24 3.34 1.97
C PHE A 79 -13.91 4.65 1.28
N VAL A 80 -13.59 5.68 2.07
CA VAL A 80 -13.28 7.02 1.57
C VAL A 80 -11.87 7.39 1.99
N ARG A 81 -11.07 7.87 1.03
CA ARG A 81 -9.70 8.29 1.28
C ARG A 81 -9.36 9.53 0.45
N GLU A 82 -8.38 10.25 0.95
CA GLU A 82 -7.87 11.47 0.37
C GLU A 82 -6.54 11.18 -0.34
N PHE A 83 -6.38 11.76 -1.52
CA PHE A 83 -5.16 11.72 -2.31
C PHE A 83 -4.64 13.15 -2.50
N LYS A 84 -3.41 13.39 -2.06
CA LYS A 84 -2.78 14.71 -2.18
C LYS A 84 -2.31 14.97 -3.60
N ILE A 85 -2.65 16.14 -4.13
CA ILE A 85 -2.30 16.57 -5.47
C ILE A 85 -1.16 17.58 -5.40
N LYS A 86 -0.26 17.59 -6.39
CA LYS A 86 0.86 18.54 -6.43
C LYS A 86 0.63 19.71 -7.40
N SER A 87 -0.15 19.52 -8.46
CA SER A 87 -0.39 20.54 -9.48
C SER A 87 -1.89 20.77 -9.68
N GLN A 88 -2.25 22.03 -9.87
CA GLN A 88 -3.61 22.47 -10.16
C GLN A 88 -4.12 21.91 -11.50
N GLU A 89 -3.23 21.57 -12.42
CA GLU A 89 -3.55 20.92 -13.70
C GLU A 89 -4.06 19.48 -13.51
N GLU A 90 -3.48 18.74 -12.55
CA GLU A 90 -3.95 17.39 -12.20
C GLU A 90 -5.35 17.45 -11.61
N ARG A 91 -5.71 18.52 -10.90
CA ARG A 91 -7.06 18.74 -10.37
C ARG A 91 -8.07 18.96 -11.50
N ASN A 92 -7.75 19.81 -12.47
CA ASN A 92 -8.65 20.14 -13.60
C ASN A 92 -8.98 18.93 -14.48
N SER A 93 -8.17 17.88 -14.41
CA SER A 93 -8.39 16.63 -15.12
C SER A 93 -9.53 15.77 -14.56
N TYR A 94 -10.10 16.14 -13.40
CA TYR A 94 -11.16 15.38 -12.75
C TYR A 94 -12.36 16.25 -12.42
N ALA A 95 -13.54 15.73 -12.74
CA ALA A 95 -14.80 16.32 -12.32
C ALA A 95 -15.33 15.64 -11.06
N GLN A 96 -16.13 16.37 -10.30
CA GLN A 96 -16.85 15.79 -9.17
C GLN A 96 -17.86 14.76 -9.70
N GLY A 97 -17.95 13.60 -9.05
CA GLY A 97 -18.80 12.49 -9.47
C GLY A 97 -18.22 11.61 -10.58
N GLN A 98 -17.04 11.94 -11.13
CA GLN A 98 -16.41 11.12 -12.16
C GLN A 98 -15.90 9.79 -11.56
N PRO A 99 -16.20 8.64 -12.19
CA PRO A 99 -15.65 7.34 -11.78
C PRO A 99 -14.22 7.17 -12.29
N VAL A 100 -13.30 6.87 -11.38
CA VAL A 100 -11.90 6.52 -11.66
C VAL A 100 -11.78 5.00 -11.78
N LYS A 101 -11.32 4.54 -12.96
CA LYS A 101 -11.14 3.12 -13.32
C LYS A 101 -9.67 2.69 -13.28
N VAL A 102 -9.42 1.38 -13.45
CA VAL A 102 -8.08 0.77 -13.41
C VAL A 102 -7.22 1.13 -14.63
N ASP A 103 -7.83 1.61 -15.71
CA ASP A 103 -7.21 1.92 -17.02
C ASP A 103 -6.01 2.87 -16.96
N ARG A 104 -5.81 3.53 -15.82
CA ARG A 104 -4.68 4.43 -15.55
C ARG A 104 -3.36 3.71 -15.25
N PHE A 105 -3.44 2.42 -14.93
CA PHE A 105 -2.30 1.56 -14.70
C PHE A 105 -2.02 0.72 -15.94
N SER A 106 -0.74 0.48 -16.21
CA SER A 106 -0.28 -0.37 -17.30
C SER A 106 0.54 -1.54 -16.75
N ALA A 107 0.49 -2.68 -17.45
CA ALA A 107 1.35 -3.82 -17.13
C ALA A 107 2.83 -3.39 -17.19
N GLY A 108 3.63 -3.82 -16.22
CA GLY A 108 5.04 -3.45 -16.04
C GLY A 108 5.27 -2.17 -15.23
N GLU A 109 4.24 -1.37 -14.96
CA GLU A 109 4.35 -0.19 -14.09
C GLU A 109 4.56 -0.59 -12.62
N CYS A 110 5.24 0.26 -11.85
CA CYS A 110 5.41 0.07 -10.40
C CYS A 110 4.40 0.93 -9.62
N VAL A 111 3.77 0.32 -8.61
CA VAL A 111 2.81 0.95 -7.71
C VAL A 111 3.22 0.78 -6.25
N ASP A 112 2.82 1.73 -5.41
CA ASP A 112 2.94 1.63 -3.96
C ASP A 112 1.57 1.25 -3.40
N VAL A 113 1.50 0.14 -2.65
CA VAL A 113 0.24 -0.39 -2.10
C VAL A 113 0.23 -0.23 -0.60
N THR A 114 -0.70 0.60 -0.11
CA THR A 114 -0.89 0.91 1.29
C THR A 114 -2.13 0.23 1.84
N GLY A 115 -2.02 -0.39 3.02
CA GLY A 115 -3.13 -1.06 3.68
C GLY A 115 -2.89 -1.30 5.15
N THR A 116 -3.95 -1.71 5.85
CA THR A 116 -3.87 -2.09 7.27
C THR A 116 -3.31 -3.50 7.38
N THR A 117 -2.21 -3.66 8.10
CA THR A 117 -1.62 -4.98 8.36
C THR A 117 -2.50 -5.86 9.25
N ILE A 118 -2.38 -7.18 9.09
CA ILE A 118 -3.09 -8.17 9.92
C ILE A 118 -2.74 -7.93 11.40
N GLY A 119 -3.77 -7.77 12.23
CA GLY A 119 -3.62 -7.68 13.68
C GLY A 119 -3.15 -9.00 14.26
N LYS A 120 -2.17 -8.95 15.17
CA LYS A 120 -1.66 -10.13 15.89
C LYS A 120 -1.99 -10.06 17.39
N GLY A 121 -2.69 -9.04 17.88
CA GLY A 121 -2.97 -8.87 19.31
C GLY A 121 -1.71 -8.56 20.11
N PHE A 122 -1.73 -8.82 21.43
CA PHE A 122 -0.57 -8.63 22.30
C PHE A 122 0.49 -9.70 22.02
N GLN A 123 1.72 -9.29 21.73
CA GLN A 123 2.83 -10.18 21.40
C GLN A 123 4.03 -9.97 22.31
N GLY A 124 4.68 -11.08 22.69
CA GLY A 124 5.96 -11.07 23.40
C GLY A 124 7.10 -10.51 22.56
N GLY A 125 8.23 -10.19 23.19
CA GLY A 125 9.36 -9.55 22.51
C GLY A 125 10.03 -10.43 21.45
N VAL A 126 9.97 -11.76 21.58
CA VAL A 126 10.46 -12.69 20.53
C VAL A 126 9.70 -12.51 19.23
N ARG A 127 8.36 -12.48 19.24
CA ARG A 127 7.58 -12.33 17.99
C ARG A 127 7.49 -10.89 17.51
N ARG A 128 7.48 -9.92 18.43
CA ARG A 128 7.29 -8.49 18.11
C ARG A 128 8.58 -7.83 17.61
N TRP A 129 9.71 -8.19 18.21
CA TRP A 129 11.02 -7.53 18.01
C TRP A 129 12.13 -8.51 17.63
N ASN A 130 11.81 -9.78 17.38
CA ASN A 130 12.77 -10.83 17.01
C ASN A 130 13.88 -11.02 18.06
N TRP A 131 13.56 -10.91 19.35
CA TRP A 131 14.49 -11.27 20.42
C TRP A 131 14.89 -12.74 20.34
N ARG A 132 16.17 -13.03 20.60
CA ARG A 132 16.71 -14.41 20.61
C ARG A 132 16.09 -15.28 21.71
N GLY A 133 15.83 -14.70 22.88
CA GLY A 133 15.44 -15.45 24.08
C GLY A 133 16.65 -15.92 24.90
N GLY A 134 16.37 -16.61 26.01
CA GLY A 134 17.37 -17.33 26.80
C GLY A 134 17.57 -18.75 26.30
N ASP A 135 18.60 -19.43 26.80
CA ASP A 135 18.90 -20.81 26.41
C ASP A 135 17.76 -21.77 26.76
N GLU A 136 17.62 -22.87 26.02
CA GLU A 136 16.57 -23.87 26.23
C GLU A 136 16.95 -24.95 27.25
N THR A 137 18.24 -25.18 27.47
CA THR A 137 18.80 -26.21 28.35
C THR A 137 19.61 -25.59 29.51
N HIS A 138 20.33 -26.43 30.27
CA HIS A 138 21.23 -26.02 31.36
C HIS A 138 20.57 -25.18 32.48
N GLY A 139 19.33 -25.53 32.85
CA GLY A 139 18.64 -24.91 34.00
C GLY A 139 18.06 -23.52 33.74
N SER A 140 18.02 -23.06 32.48
CA SER A 140 17.39 -21.80 32.11
C SER A 140 15.87 -21.85 32.35
N MET A 141 15.34 -20.82 33.01
CA MET A 141 13.90 -20.62 33.25
C MET A 141 13.31 -19.44 32.47
N THR A 142 14.12 -18.84 31.59
CA THR A 142 13.83 -17.54 30.95
C THR A 142 13.87 -17.61 29.43
N HIS A 143 13.52 -18.77 28.84
CA HIS A 143 13.59 -19.04 27.39
C HIS A 143 13.02 -17.91 26.51
N ARG A 144 11.88 -17.32 26.88
CA ARG A 144 11.19 -16.30 26.06
C ARG A 144 10.87 -15.01 26.83
N ARG A 145 11.44 -14.85 28.03
CA ARG A 145 11.20 -13.67 28.87
C ARG A 145 12.04 -12.47 28.38
N PRO A 146 11.62 -11.23 28.67
CA PRO A 146 12.52 -10.08 28.53
C PRO A 146 13.77 -10.30 29.41
N GLY A 147 14.94 -10.02 28.84
CA GLY A 147 16.19 -9.94 29.59
C GLY A 147 16.29 -8.61 30.35
N SER A 148 17.51 -8.12 30.54
CA SER A 148 17.71 -6.78 31.13
C SER A 148 17.08 -5.68 30.26
N ILE A 149 16.46 -4.71 30.93
CA ILE A 149 15.71 -3.60 30.30
C ILE A 149 16.42 -2.23 30.46
N GLY A 150 17.55 -2.20 31.18
CA GLY A 150 18.29 -0.98 31.46
C GLY A 150 19.48 -1.20 32.41
N ALA A 151 20.33 -0.18 32.51
CA ALA A 151 21.44 -0.15 33.45
C ALA A 151 20.99 0.37 34.82
N SER A 152 21.69 -0.06 35.89
CA SER A 152 21.35 0.29 37.27
C SER A 152 21.76 1.72 37.67
N SER A 153 23.02 2.12 37.48
CA SER A 153 23.57 3.33 38.13
C SER A 153 23.45 4.62 37.33
N PHE A 154 23.60 4.57 36.01
CA PHE A 154 23.33 5.69 35.12
C PHE A 154 22.83 5.12 33.79
N PRO A 155 21.62 5.50 33.32
CA PRO A 155 20.74 6.60 33.73
C PRO A 155 19.66 6.23 34.78
N SER A 156 19.73 5.05 35.41
CA SER A 156 18.76 4.56 36.43
C SER A 156 17.29 4.59 36.00
N ARG A 157 17.04 4.47 34.69
CA ARG A 157 15.70 4.44 34.08
C ARG A 157 15.74 3.68 32.77
N VAL A 158 14.57 3.22 32.32
CA VAL A 158 14.42 2.66 30.97
C VAL A 158 14.34 3.81 29.96
N PHE A 159 15.12 3.73 28.89
CA PHE A 159 15.06 4.75 27.83
C PHE A 159 13.73 4.68 27.06
N PRO A 160 13.13 5.84 26.71
CA PRO A 160 11.98 5.88 25.80
C PRO A 160 12.30 5.20 24.47
N GLY A 161 11.36 4.43 23.95
CA GLY A 161 11.55 3.67 22.72
C GLY A 161 12.24 2.31 22.91
N HIS A 162 12.64 1.95 24.14
CA HIS A 162 13.12 0.59 24.42
C HIS A 162 12.04 -0.44 24.03
N HIS A 163 12.46 -1.45 23.27
CA HIS A 163 11.56 -2.47 22.76
C HIS A 163 10.97 -3.27 23.93
N MET A 164 9.64 -3.43 23.95
CA MET A 164 8.93 -4.22 24.97
C MET A 164 7.77 -5.01 24.34
N PRO A 165 7.28 -6.08 24.99
CA PRO A 165 6.04 -6.75 24.58
C PRO A 165 4.87 -5.78 24.40
N GLY A 166 3.92 -6.12 23.54
CA GLY A 166 2.74 -5.29 23.32
C GLY A 166 1.99 -5.60 22.04
N HIS A 167 0.97 -4.79 21.74
CA HIS A 167 0.14 -4.98 20.56
C HIS A 167 0.96 -4.89 19.26
N MET A 168 0.76 -5.88 18.38
CA MET A 168 1.46 -6.00 17.09
C MET A 168 0.45 -6.11 15.94
N GLY A 169 0.79 -5.51 14.79
CA GLY A 169 -0.09 -5.46 13.62
C GLY A 169 -1.17 -4.38 13.73
N HIS A 170 -2.18 -4.43 12.87
CA HIS A 170 -3.21 -3.39 12.75
C HIS A 170 -2.62 -1.98 12.61
N ARG A 171 -1.53 -1.89 11.85
CA ARG A 171 -0.86 -0.64 11.49
C ARG A 171 -0.93 -0.45 9.99
N VAL A 172 -1.09 0.79 9.55
CA VAL A 172 -0.98 1.16 8.13
C VAL A 172 0.47 0.95 7.70
N ARG A 173 0.66 0.18 6.64
CA ARG A 173 1.97 -0.04 6.01
C ARG A 173 1.82 0.03 4.51
N THR A 174 2.89 0.47 3.87
CA THR A 174 3.01 0.56 2.41
C THR A 174 4.06 -0.44 1.96
N VAL A 175 3.72 -1.24 0.96
CA VAL A 175 4.69 -2.02 0.20
C VAL A 175 5.01 -1.19 -1.03
N GLU A 176 6.27 -0.79 -1.15
CA GLU A 176 6.74 0.09 -2.22
C GLU A 176 7.19 -0.71 -3.45
N ASN A 177 7.14 -0.08 -4.64
CA ASN A 177 7.69 -0.61 -5.90
C ASN A 177 7.12 -1.97 -6.32
N VAL A 178 5.84 -2.20 -6.11
CA VAL A 178 5.16 -3.43 -6.52
C VAL A 178 4.89 -3.37 -8.02
N GLU A 179 5.35 -4.38 -8.77
CA GLU A 179 5.13 -4.45 -10.22
C GLU A 179 3.70 -4.90 -10.53
N VAL A 180 3.03 -4.16 -11.42
CA VAL A 180 1.75 -4.56 -12.02
C VAL A 180 2.04 -5.61 -13.09
N VAL A 181 1.49 -6.81 -12.93
CA VAL A 181 1.68 -7.90 -13.89
C VAL A 181 0.67 -7.79 -15.02
N ASP A 182 -0.59 -7.52 -14.67
CA ASP A 182 -1.67 -7.44 -15.65
C ASP A 182 -2.83 -6.57 -15.11
N VAL A 183 -3.62 -6.03 -16.03
CA VAL A 183 -4.75 -5.13 -15.77
C VAL A 183 -5.97 -5.63 -16.54
N MET A 184 -6.99 -6.10 -15.82
CA MET A 184 -8.24 -6.54 -16.44
C MET A 184 -9.31 -5.46 -16.26
N VAL A 185 -9.44 -4.60 -17.26
CA VAL A 185 -10.37 -3.46 -17.28
C VAL A 185 -11.82 -3.89 -17.12
N ASP A 186 -12.24 -4.94 -17.84
CA ASP A 186 -13.64 -5.42 -17.83
C ASP A 186 -14.12 -5.84 -16.44
N LYS A 187 -13.20 -6.39 -15.64
CA LYS A 187 -13.47 -6.91 -14.30
C LYS A 187 -13.03 -5.95 -13.19
N ASN A 188 -12.45 -4.80 -13.53
CA ASN A 188 -11.82 -3.87 -12.60
C ASN A 188 -10.79 -4.55 -11.68
N LEU A 189 -9.99 -5.47 -12.23
CA LEU A 189 -8.96 -6.18 -11.47
C LEU A 189 -7.57 -5.65 -11.80
N LEU A 190 -6.80 -5.41 -10.74
CA LEU A 190 -5.38 -5.10 -10.80
C LEU A 190 -4.60 -6.30 -10.24
N ILE A 191 -3.73 -6.89 -11.06
CA ILE A 191 -2.90 -8.03 -10.67
C ILE A 191 -1.50 -7.51 -10.39
N VAL A 192 -1.08 -7.62 -9.13
CA VAL A 192 0.22 -7.12 -8.67
C VAL A 192 1.13 -8.24 -8.21
N LYS A 193 2.43 -8.11 -8.45
CA LYS A 193 3.43 -9.11 -8.09
C LYS A 193 3.64 -9.16 -6.57
N GLY A 194 3.65 -10.37 -6.02
CA GLY A 194 3.98 -10.61 -4.62
C GLY A 194 2.88 -10.25 -3.64
N GLN A 195 3.29 -9.81 -2.45
CA GLN A 195 2.42 -9.67 -1.28
C GLN A 195 1.98 -8.23 -1.02
N VAL A 196 0.77 -8.11 -0.49
CA VAL A 196 0.10 -6.84 -0.19
C VAL A 196 -0.38 -6.85 1.26
N PRO A 197 -0.31 -5.72 2.00
CA PRO A 197 -0.70 -5.66 3.41
C PRO A 197 -2.17 -6.03 3.61
N GLY A 198 -2.44 -6.66 4.75
CA GLY A 198 -3.81 -6.91 5.23
C GLY A 198 -4.39 -8.28 4.86
N PRO A 199 -5.50 -8.65 5.54
CA PRO A 199 -6.22 -9.89 5.26
C PRO A 199 -6.97 -9.84 3.93
N ARG A 200 -7.55 -10.97 3.51
CA ARG A 200 -8.50 -11.01 2.40
C ARG A 200 -9.68 -10.07 2.71
N ASN A 201 -10.18 -9.39 1.69
CA ASN A 201 -11.25 -8.40 1.72
C ASN A 201 -10.92 -7.05 2.40
N GLU A 202 -9.67 -6.82 2.80
CA GLU A 202 -9.25 -5.52 3.33
C GLU A 202 -9.14 -4.46 2.23
N TYR A 203 -9.44 -3.22 2.59
CA TYR A 203 -9.29 -2.08 1.68
C TYR A 203 -7.84 -1.64 1.54
N LEU A 204 -7.50 -1.22 0.34
CA LEU A 204 -6.17 -0.81 -0.06
C LEU A 204 -6.22 0.55 -0.74
N VAL A 205 -5.13 1.28 -0.61
CA VAL A 205 -4.82 2.51 -1.34
C VAL A 205 -3.65 2.19 -2.26
N ILE A 206 -3.82 2.40 -3.56
CA ILE A 206 -2.83 2.05 -4.58
C ILE A 206 -2.45 3.35 -5.28
N GLU A 207 -1.18 3.72 -5.20
CA GLU A 207 -0.66 4.94 -5.84
C GLU A 207 0.46 4.57 -6.81
N LYS A 208 0.74 5.43 -7.78
CA LYS A 208 1.94 5.26 -8.62
C LYS A 208 3.17 5.34 -7.72
N ALA A 209 4.15 4.47 -7.95
CA ALA A 209 5.31 4.37 -7.08
C ALA A 209 6.08 5.71 -7.05
N LEU A 210 6.32 6.22 -5.84
CA LEU A 210 7.05 7.49 -5.66
C LEU A 210 8.52 7.35 -6.02
N LYS A 211 9.10 6.20 -5.68
CA LYS A 211 10.46 5.82 -6.01
C LYS A 211 10.38 4.89 -7.21
N ARG A 212 11.30 5.03 -8.18
CA ARG A 212 11.50 3.99 -9.18
C ARG A 212 12.57 3.02 -8.69
N PRO A 213 12.47 1.72 -8.98
CA PRO A 213 13.54 0.79 -8.67
C PRO A 213 14.78 1.15 -9.50
N ARG A 214 15.75 1.84 -8.88
CA ARG A 214 17.08 2.16 -9.45
C ARG A 214 17.75 0.94 -10.11
N ARG A 215 17.40 -0.27 -9.67
CA ARG A 215 17.90 -1.54 -10.20
C ARG A 215 17.44 -1.81 -11.63
N LYS A 216 16.18 -1.56 -12.00
CA LYS A 216 15.70 -1.76 -13.39
C LYS A 216 16.39 -0.79 -14.34
N GLU A 217 16.48 0.48 -13.97
CA GLU A 217 17.22 1.50 -14.73
C GLU A 217 18.70 1.12 -14.89
N ARG A 218 19.35 0.64 -13.83
CA ARG A 218 20.75 0.18 -13.88
C ARG A 218 20.91 -1.04 -14.79
N ILE A 219 19.98 -2.00 -14.76
CA ILE A 219 20.00 -3.17 -15.65
C ILE A 219 19.80 -2.76 -17.11
N GLU A 220 18.83 -1.90 -17.41
CA GLU A 220 18.61 -1.39 -18.77
C GLU A 220 19.80 -0.59 -19.29
N GLN A 221 20.42 0.25 -18.45
CA GLN A 221 21.63 0.99 -18.79
C GLN A 221 22.82 0.06 -19.06
N VAL A 222 22.99 -1.00 -18.25
CA VAL A 222 24.04 -2.01 -18.46
C VAL A 222 23.76 -2.80 -19.75
N ALA A 223 22.51 -3.20 -20.01
CA ALA A 223 22.12 -3.90 -21.23
C ALA A 223 22.34 -3.04 -22.49
N LYS A 224 21.99 -1.74 -22.44
CA LYS A 224 22.31 -0.77 -23.51
C LYS A 224 23.81 -0.62 -23.72
N LYS A 225 24.60 -0.50 -22.65
CA LYS A 225 26.08 -0.44 -22.74
C LYS A 225 26.68 -1.70 -23.37
N LEU A 226 26.21 -2.88 -22.98
CA LEU A 226 26.68 -4.15 -23.55
C LEU A 226 26.34 -4.27 -25.04
N LYS A 227 25.11 -3.91 -25.45
CA LYS A 227 24.71 -3.88 -26.87
C LYS A 227 25.53 -2.88 -27.69
N ALA A 228 25.81 -1.69 -27.15
CA ALA A 228 26.66 -0.69 -27.81
C ALA A 228 28.10 -1.21 -27.99
N LYS A 229 28.67 -1.83 -26.95
CA LYS A 229 30.03 -2.40 -26.99
C LYS A 229 30.14 -3.57 -27.97
N ALA A 230 29.10 -4.39 -28.09
CA ALA A 230 29.03 -5.47 -29.07
C ALA A 230 28.92 -4.96 -30.52
N ARG A 231 28.30 -3.78 -30.74
CA ARG A 231 28.17 -3.16 -32.06
C ARG A 231 29.49 -2.57 -32.56
N VAL A 232 30.27 -1.97 -31.66
CA VAL A 232 31.61 -1.42 -31.94
C VAL A 232 32.64 -2.51 -32.24
N LYS A 233 32.49 -3.71 -31.66
CA LYS A 233 33.41 -4.84 -31.89
C LYS A 233 33.15 -5.62 -33.19
N LYS A 234 32.10 -5.24 -33.94
CA LYS A 234 31.66 -5.87 -35.21
C LYS A 234 31.97 -5.00 -36.44
N GLN A 235 32.52 -3.81 -36.24
CA GLN A 235 33.17 -2.96 -37.24
C GLN A 235 34.68 -3.09 -37.07
#